data_AF-A0A934YXJ9-F1
#
_entry.id   AF-A0A934YXJ9-F1
#
_cell.length_a   1.000
_cell.length_b   1.000
_cell.length_c   1.000
_cell.angle_alpha   90.00
_cell.angle_beta   90.00
_cell.angle_gamma   90.00
#
_symmetry.space_group_name_H-M   'P 1'
#
loop_
_entity.id
_entity.type
_entity.pdbx_description
1 polymer ?
#
loop_
_entity_poly.entity_id
_entity_poly.type
_entity_poly.pdbx_seq_one_letter_code
_entity_poly.pdbx_strand_id
1 'polypeptide(L)'
;MPNKKDSNPSEKSATPRKVFMGKAVLEAASKAATRKANKRAFKHVDELLVVKDGWLVRINAKGTVVKRVKQLTLTMPAKERA
;
A
#
# COMPACT_ATOMS: atom_id res chain seq x y z
N MET A 1 -20.86 37.51 43.80
CA MET A 1 -19.77 36.61 44.26
C MET A 1 -20.36 35.22 44.47
N PRO A 2 -19.70 34.08 44.18
CA PRO A 2 -18.53 33.74 43.33
C PRO A 2 -18.99 33.02 42.03
N ASN A 3 -18.38 33.10 40.84
CA ASN A 3 -17.04 32.85 40.30
C ASN A 3 -16.53 31.40 40.31
N LYS A 4 -16.12 30.93 39.11
CA LYS A 4 -15.35 29.72 38.75
C LYS A 4 -16.03 28.35 38.90
N LYS A 5 -16.20 27.67 37.76
CA LYS A 5 -15.23 26.66 37.32
C LYS A 5 -15.57 26.20 35.91
N ASP A 6 -14.79 26.71 34.96
CA ASP A 6 -14.40 25.94 33.78
C ASP A 6 -14.00 24.54 34.23
N SER A 7 -14.61 23.53 33.62
CA SER A 7 -14.16 22.14 33.76
C SER A 7 -14.29 21.50 32.39
N ASN A 8 -13.41 21.96 31.51
CA ASN A 8 -13.01 21.27 30.29
C ASN A 8 -12.50 19.88 30.69
N PRO A 9 -13.20 18.77 30.37
CA PRO A 9 -12.64 17.46 30.64
C PRO A 9 -11.56 17.22 29.59
N SER A 10 -10.32 17.57 29.98
CA SER A 10 -9.10 16.86 29.61
C SER A 10 -9.19 16.19 28.24
N GLU A 11 -8.83 16.94 27.20
CA GLU A 11 -8.16 16.35 26.04
C GLU A 11 -6.98 15.55 26.60
N LYS A 12 -7.23 14.26 26.87
CA LYS A 12 -6.16 13.27 26.95
C LYS A 12 -5.56 13.29 25.57
N SER A 13 -4.56 14.14 25.38
CA SER A 13 -3.66 14.11 24.23
C SER A 13 -3.16 12.67 24.17
N ALA A 14 -3.79 11.86 23.34
CA ALA A 14 -3.33 10.53 23.00
C ALA A 14 -2.01 10.79 22.29
N THR A 15 -0.93 10.83 23.05
CA THR A 15 0.42 10.80 22.51
C THR A 15 0.43 9.64 21.53
N PRO A 16 0.66 9.87 20.24
CA PRO A 16 0.66 8.78 19.28
C PRO A 16 1.74 7.83 19.76
N ARG A 17 1.35 6.67 20.31
CA ARG A 17 2.27 5.59 20.60
C ARG A 17 2.94 5.34 19.27
N LYS A 18 4.20 5.72 19.15
CA LYS A 18 5.01 5.49 17.97
C LYS A 18 5.20 3.99 17.92
N VAL A 19 4.23 3.28 17.34
CA VAL A 19 4.30 1.83 17.17
C VAL A 19 5.44 1.64 16.19
N PHE A 20 6.57 1.18 16.69
CA PHE A 20 7.69 0.79 15.87
C PHE A 20 7.26 -0.48 15.13
N MET A 21 6.49 -0.32 14.06
CA MET A 21 6.16 -1.40 13.15
C MET A 21 7.47 -1.79 12.48
N GLY A 22 8.12 -2.83 13.01
CA GLY A 22 9.29 -3.40 12.39
C GLY A 22 9.00 -3.75 10.94
N LYS A 23 10.05 -3.78 10.09
CA LYS A 23 9.95 -4.05 8.65
C LYS A 23 9.01 -5.21 8.33
N ALA A 24 9.06 -6.30 9.10
CA ALA A 24 8.19 -7.47 8.91
C ALA A 24 6.68 -7.16 9.07
N VAL A 25 6.31 -6.29 10.00
CA VAL A 25 4.92 -5.90 10.25
C VAL A 25 4.42 -5.00 9.11
N LEU A 26 5.25 -4.07 8.64
CA LEU A 26 4.94 -3.22 7.50
C LEU A 26 4.75 -4.04 6.22
N GLU A 27 5.66 -4.99 5.97
CA GLU A 27 5.57 -5.95 4.86
C GLU A 27 4.30 -6.79 4.92
N ALA A 28 3.94 -7.29 6.10
CA ALA A 28 2.71 -8.06 6.29
C ALA A 28 1.46 -7.21 6.03
N ALA A 29 1.43 -5.98 6.54
CA ALA A 29 0.33 -5.04 6.32
C ALA A 29 0.19 -4.69 4.83
N SER A 30 1.30 -4.41 4.15
CA SER A 30 1.35 -4.14 2.71
C SER A 30 0.85 -5.33 1.89
N LYS A 31 1.29 -6.55 2.22
CA LYS A 31 0.81 -7.79 1.59
C LYS A 31 -0.68 -7.99 1.80
N ALA A 32 -1.19 -7.73 3.00
CA ALA A 32 -2.62 -7.85 3.30
C ALA A 32 -3.46 -6.83 2.52
N ALA A 33 -3.00 -5.57 2.46
CA ALA A 33 -3.65 -4.52 1.68
C ALA A 33 -3.68 -4.86 0.19
N THR A 34 -2.55 -5.28 -0.38
CA THR A 34 -2.42 -5.71 -1.78
C THR A 34 -3.35 -6.88 -2.10
N ARG A 35 -3.41 -7.91 -1.23
CA ARG A 35 -4.33 -9.04 -1.41
C ARG A 35 -5.79 -8.60 -1.43
N LYS A 36 -6.18 -7.67 -0.56
CA LYS A 36 -7.55 -7.14 -0.50
C LYS A 36 -7.89 -6.32 -1.74
N ALA A 37 -6.95 -5.51 -2.22
CA ALA A 37 -7.09 -4.74 -3.46
C ALA A 37 -7.25 -5.67 -4.67
N ASN A 38 -6.39 -6.68 -4.82
CA ASN A 38 -6.49 -7.66 -5.89
C ASN A 38 -7.84 -8.38 -5.88
N LYS A 39 -8.29 -8.87 -4.72
CA LYS A 39 -9.60 -9.52 -4.60
C LYS A 39 -10.75 -8.61 -5.02
N ARG A 40 -10.67 -7.30 -4.74
CA ARG A 40 -11.70 -6.34 -5.16
C ARG A 40 -11.64 -6.06 -6.65
N ALA A 41 -10.44 -5.89 -7.20
CA ALA A 41 -10.27 -5.66 -8.63
C ALA A 41 -10.83 -6.82 -9.45
N PHE A 42 -10.45 -8.06 -9.12
CA PHE A 42 -10.93 -9.26 -9.81
C PHE A 42 -12.42 -9.58 -9.62
N LYS A 43 -13.17 -8.82 -8.79
CA LYS A 43 -14.64 -8.91 -8.78
C LYS A 43 -15.27 -8.25 -10.00
N HIS A 44 -14.56 -7.32 -10.64
CA HIS A 44 -15.08 -6.51 -11.73
C HIS A 44 -14.37 -6.76 -13.05
N VAL A 45 -13.18 -7.35 -13.02
CA VAL A 45 -12.37 -7.64 -14.22
C VAL A 45 -11.78 -9.04 -14.14
N ASP A 46 -11.64 -9.71 -15.28
CA ASP A 46 -11.03 -11.05 -15.34
C ASP A 46 -9.50 -11.01 -15.29
N GLU A 47 -8.92 -9.91 -15.78
CA GLU A 47 -7.47 -9.75 -15.94
C GLU A 47 -7.00 -8.36 -15.50
N LEU A 48 -5.78 -8.31 -14.94
CA LEU A 48 -5.10 -7.08 -14.53
C LEU A 48 -3.79 -6.90 -15.28
N LEU A 49 -3.44 -5.64 -15.52
CA LEU A 49 -2.18 -5.26 -16.13
C LEU A 49 -1.17 -4.90 -15.03
N VAL A 50 -0.03 -5.60 -14.98
CA VAL A 50 0.98 -5.47 -13.91
C VAL A 50 2.37 -5.44 -14.51
N VAL A 51 3.31 -4.75 -13.86
CA VAL A 51 4.73 -4.77 -14.22
C VAL A 51 5.42 -5.94 -13.53
N LYS A 52 6.06 -6.83 -14.30
CA LYS A 52 6.84 -7.97 -13.81
C LYS A 52 8.08 -8.17 -14.67
N ASP A 53 9.25 -8.25 -14.04
CA ASP A 53 10.54 -8.51 -14.70
C ASP A 53 10.85 -7.56 -15.87
N GLY A 54 10.50 -6.27 -15.72
CA GLY A 54 10.67 -5.27 -16.78
C GLY A 54 9.66 -5.39 -17.93
N TRP A 55 8.57 -6.16 -17.76
CA TRP A 55 7.49 -6.28 -18.72
C TRP A 55 6.17 -5.81 -18.12
N LEU A 56 5.37 -5.13 -18.93
CA LEU A 56 3.95 -4.96 -18.70
C LEU A 56 3.24 -6.25 -19.15
N VAL A 57 2.61 -6.95 -18.22
CA VAL A 57 1.97 -8.25 -18.44
C VAL A 57 0.52 -8.25 -17.97
N ARG A 58 -0.33 -9.03 -18.64
CA ARG A 58 -1.69 -9.34 -18.17
C ARG A 58 -1.62 -10.58 -17.28
N ILE A 59 -2.24 -10.49 -16.10
CA ILE A 59 -2.36 -11.58 -15.15
C ILE A 59 -3.84 -11.88 -14.87
N ASN A 60 -4.14 -13.15 -14.60
CA ASN A 60 -5.46 -13.55 -14.12
C ASN A 60 -5.55 -13.49 -12.58
N ALA A 61 -6.72 -13.81 -12.03
CA ALA A 61 -6.97 -13.83 -10.58
C ALA A 61 -6.07 -14.80 -9.78
N LYS A 62 -5.49 -15.82 -10.43
CA LYS A 62 -4.52 -16.75 -9.82
C LYS A 62 -3.09 -16.18 -9.79
N GLY A 63 -2.87 -15.00 -10.36
CA GLY A 63 -1.55 -14.40 -10.52
C GLY A 63 -0.72 -15.01 -11.65
N THR A 64 -1.32 -15.85 -12.49
CA THR A 64 -0.66 -16.43 -13.66
C THR A 64 -0.60 -15.40 -14.77
N VAL A 65 0.57 -15.27 -15.40
CA VAL A 65 0.73 -14.43 -16.58
C VAL A 65 0.02 -15.08 -17.76
N VAL A 66 -0.99 -14.40 -18.29
CA VAL A 66 -1.73 -14.83 -19.49
C VAL A 66 -1.14 -14.23 -20.76
N LYS A 67 -0.58 -13.02 -20.69
CA LYS A 67 0.02 -12.37 -21.86
C LYS A 67 1.10 -11.37 -21.48
N ARG A 68 2.22 -11.35 -22.21
CA ARG A 68 3.18 -10.23 -22.19
C ARG A 68 2.70 -9.15 -23.17
N VAL A 69 2.59 -7.91 -22.71
CA VAL A 69 2.04 -6.80 -23.51
C VAL A 69 3.15 -5.95 -24.08
N LYS A 70 4.06 -5.45 -23.23
CA LYS A 70 5.12 -4.55 -23.68
C LYS A 70 6.34 -4.66 -22.77
N GLN A 71 7.54 -4.70 -23.35
CA GLN A 71 8.76 -4.55 -22.57
C GLN A 71 8.92 -3.10 -22.13
N LEU A 72 9.10 -2.90 -20.83
CA LEU A 72 9.37 -1.59 -20.25
C LEU A 72 10.88 -1.41 -20.19
N THR A 73 11.38 -0.44 -20.94
CA THR A 73 12.68 0.15 -20.65
C THR A 73 12.54 0.93 -19.36
N LEU A 74 12.91 0.31 -18.23
CA LEU A 74 13.10 1.02 -16.98
C LEU A 74 14.33 1.92 -17.15
N THR A 75 14.13 3.11 -17.71
CA THR A 75 15.13 4.17 -17.69
C THR A 75 15.26 4.59 -16.23
N MET A 76 16.17 3.96 -15.48
CA MET A 76 16.50 4.44 -14.14
C MET A 76 16.94 5.90 -14.26
N PRO A 77 16.40 6.84 -13.46
CA PRO A 77 16.90 8.20 -13.47
C PRO A 77 18.40 8.15 -13.13
N ALA A 78 19.21 8.91 -13.88
CA ALA A 78 20.68 8.89 -13.81
C ALA A 78 21.28 9.23 -12.44
N LYS A 79 20.45 9.57 -11.44
CA LYS A 79 20.85 10.04 -10.10
C LYS A 79 21.28 8.93 -9.13
N GLU A 80 21.08 7.65 -9.47
CA GLU A 80 21.45 6.50 -8.62
C GLU A 80 22.65 5.68 -9.16
N ARG A 81 23.46 6.27 -10.05
CA ARG A 81 24.67 5.61 -10.60
C ARG A 81 25.98 6.00 -9.90
N ALA A 82 25.91 6.55 -8.69
CA ALA A 82 27.10 6.93 -7.90
C ALA A 82 27.40 5.89 -6.82
#